data_AF-A0A2V8CAB4-F1
#
_entry.id   AF-A0A2V8CAB4-F1
#
_cell.length_a   1.000
_cell.length_b   1.000
_cell.length_c   1.000
_cell.angle_alpha   90.00
_cell.angle_beta   90.00
_cell.angle_gamma   90.00
#
_symmetry.space_group_name_H-M   'P 1'
#
loop_
_entity.id
_entity.type
_entity.pdbx_description
1 polymer ?
#
loop_
_entity_poly.entity_id
_entity_poly.type
_entity_poly.pdbx_seq_one_letter_code
_entity_poly.pdbx_strand_id
1 'polypeptide(L)'
;MVRRLIATVALVGCAGIYALAANERATFILTNGDRKTGTLVHHGGNDTNLIDANFNLGTDDGKEQSYPESQVAVIDFAGGQPSANELQAMPGSGHFLVLRNGQSQNGQFVNIAHGNTLLWKNASGEQQQYAVTDVARVYLNPQSARVAFNAPASTAVGTSGTAVPLNPGEIRVDANQAWTDTGVTVKKGDRVAFRASGQVSYGQSPGMTAGPDGNGELKQPSYPVPVMPVGGLIAKVGNTAPFPIGSNTQPIVMPADGRLMLGVNDNELGDNSGYFTVAVNKQR
;
A
#
# COMPACT_ATOMS: atom_id res chain seq x y z
N MET A 1 -8.22 33.73 45.46
CA MET A 1 -7.41 32.58 45.04
C MET A 1 -7.89 32.14 43.66
N VAL A 2 -7.15 32.42 42.59
CA VAL A 2 -7.46 31.94 41.23
C VAL A 2 -6.18 31.34 40.68
N ARG A 3 -6.17 30.01 40.54
CA ARG A 3 -5.07 29.25 39.92
C ARG A 3 -5.22 29.36 38.40
N ARG A 4 -4.28 30.03 37.74
CA ARG A 4 -4.11 29.96 36.28
C ARG A 4 -3.10 28.87 35.98
N LEU A 5 -3.56 27.79 35.35
CA LEU A 5 -2.71 26.76 34.77
C LEU A 5 -2.08 27.33 33.49
N ILE A 6 -0.76 27.49 33.49
CA ILE A 6 0.02 27.82 32.30
C ILE A 6 0.33 26.48 31.63
N ALA A 7 -0.27 26.23 30.48
CA ALA A 7 0.11 25.13 29.60
C ALA A 7 1.36 25.55 28.81
N THR A 8 2.49 24.96 29.16
CA THR A 8 3.76 25.13 28.45
C THR A 8 3.70 24.37 27.11
N VAL A 9 3.55 25.10 26.01
CA VAL A 9 3.83 24.56 24.67
C VAL A 9 5.34 24.49 24.51
N ALA A 10 5.90 23.28 24.47
CA ALA A 10 7.30 23.08 24.13
C ALA A 10 7.47 23.23 22.61
N LEU A 11 7.73 24.46 22.18
CA LEU A 11 8.13 24.80 20.83
C LEU A 11 9.65 24.62 20.76
N VAL A 12 10.11 23.48 20.24
CA VAL A 12 11.53 23.29 19.91
C VAL A 12 11.77 24.04 18.61
N GLY A 13 12.14 25.31 18.73
CA GLY A 13 12.56 26.16 17.62
C GLY A 13 14.04 25.94 17.33
N CYS A 14 14.35 25.34 16.18
CA CYS A 14 15.61 25.59 15.50
C CYS A 14 15.32 26.56 14.35
N ALA A 15 15.77 27.81 14.51
CA ALA A 15 15.76 28.80 13.45
C ALA A 15 16.76 28.39 12.37
N GLY A 16 16.26 27.72 11.32
CA GLY A 16 16.96 27.55 10.07
C GLY A 16 16.81 28.82 9.23
N ILE A 17 17.94 29.37 8.79
CA ILE A 17 18.00 30.48 7.83
C ILE A 17 17.18 30.08 6.59
N TYR A 18 16.26 30.93 6.15
CA TYR A 18 15.54 30.77 4.89
C TYR A 18 16.52 30.94 3.72
N ALA A 19 17.29 29.89 3.41
CA ALA A 19 17.90 29.75 2.10
C ALA A 19 16.74 29.63 1.09
N LEU A 20 16.88 30.26 -0.08
CA LEU A 20 15.99 30.01 -1.22
C LEU A 20 15.88 28.49 -1.39
N ALA A 21 14.73 27.91 -1.05
CA ALA A 21 14.59 26.46 -0.93
C ALA A 21 14.73 25.87 -2.33
N ALA A 22 15.89 25.28 -2.62
CA ALA A 22 16.03 24.38 -3.74
C ALA A 22 15.11 23.20 -3.45
N ASN A 23 14.16 22.92 -4.35
CA ASN A 23 13.34 21.73 -4.28
C ASN A 23 14.23 20.49 -4.09
N GLU A 24 13.89 19.63 -3.14
CA GLU A 24 14.71 18.47 -2.82
C GLU A 24 14.65 17.43 -3.95
N ARG A 25 15.73 16.68 -4.12
CA ARG A 25 15.77 15.59 -5.10
C ARG A 25 15.32 14.28 -4.46
N ALA A 26 14.59 13.49 -5.24
CA ALA A 26 14.16 12.15 -4.86
C ALA A 26 14.40 11.17 -6.02
N THR A 27 14.53 9.90 -5.66
CA THR A 27 14.43 8.79 -6.61
C THR A 27 13.15 8.02 -6.33
N PHE A 28 12.24 8.01 -7.30
CA PHE A 28 11.11 7.09 -7.28
C PHE A 28 11.58 5.74 -7.80
N ILE A 29 11.42 4.72 -6.96
CA ILE A 29 11.59 3.33 -7.36
C ILE A 29 10.19 2.83 -7.66
N LEU A 30 9.96 2.49 -8.92
CA LEU A 30 8.66 2.04 -9.39
C LEU A 30 8.42 0.59 -9.00
N THR A 31 7.17 0.14 -9.06
CA THR A 31 6.79 -1.25 -8.73
C THR A 31 7.44 -2.29 -9.64
N ASN A 32 7.89 -1.89 -10.83
CA ASN A 32 8.67 -2.71 -11.75
C ASN A 32 10.19 -2.69 -11.49
N GLY A 33 10.66 -1.93 -10.48
CA GLY A 33 12.07 -1.76 -10.14
C GLY A 33 12.79 -0.63 -10.88
N ASP A 34 12.16 0.02 -11.86
CA ASP A 34 12.74 1.18 -12.54
C ASP A 34 12.98 2.32 -11.56
N ARG A 35 14.04 3.08 -11.79
CA ARG A 35 14.43 4.21 -10.95
C ARG A 35 14.31 5.50 -11.74
N LYS A 36 13.59 6.46 -11.17
CA LYS A 36 13.35 7.78 -11.77
C LYS A 36 13.79 8.83 -10.78
N THR A 37 14.84 9.56 -11.13
CA THR A 37 15.45 10.55 -10.25
C THR A 37 15.18 11.94 -10.79
N GLY A 38 14.81 12.85 -9.90
CA GLY A 38 14.56 14.23 -10.26
C GLY A 38 14.31 15.10 -9.05
N THR A 39 14.06 16.37 -9.32
CA THR A 39 13.66 17.35 -8.33
C THR A 39 12.17 17.17 -8.02
N LEU A 40 11.76 17.20 -6.75
CA LEU A 40 10.34 17.18 -6.41
C LEU A 40 9.66 18.45 -6.91
N VAL A 41 8.67 18.30 -7.79
CA VAL A 41 7.90 19.45 -8.32
C VAL A 41 6.55 19.48 -7.62
N HIS A 42 6.11 20.65 -7.20
CA HIS A 42 4.86 20.84 -6.50
C HIS A 42 3.99 21.85 -7.26
N HIS A 43 2.68 21.62 -7.25
CA HIS A 43 1.72 22.49 -7.92
C HIS A 43 0.43 22.60 -7.11
N GLY A 44 -0.52 23.36 -7.65
CA GLY A 44 -1.85 23.55 -7.06
C GLY A 44 -1.86 24.58 -5.92
N GLY A 45 -3.05 24.88 -5.39
CA GLY A 45 -3.23 25.92 -4.37
C GLY A 45 -2.64 25.59 -2.99
N ASN A 46 -2.23 24.32 -2.77
CA ASN A 46 -1.65 23.84 -1.51
C ASN A 46 -0.13 23.55 -1.61
N ASP A 47 0.50 23.84 -2.77
CA ASP A 47 1.92 23.60 -3.03
C ASP A 47 2.39 22.17 -2.67
N THR A 48 1.74 21.16 -3.25
CA THR A 48 2.02 19.74 -2.96
C THR A 48 2.51 18.97 -4.18
N ASN A 49 3.29 17.90 -3.95
CA ASN A 49 3.85 17.05 -5.01
C ASN A 49 2.86 16.03 -5.59
N LEU A 50 2.07 15.37 -4.73
CA LEU A 50 1.05 14.40 -5.14
C LEU A 50 -0.26 15.14 -5.43
N ILE A 51 -0.70 15.10 -6.69
CA ILE A 51 -1.92 15.77 -7.19
C ILE A 51 -2.67 14.79 -8.08
N ASP A 52 -3.97 14.65 -7.87
CA ASP A 52 -4.82 13.71 -8.63
C ASP A 52 -4.20 12.30 -8.74
N ALA A 53 -3.65 11.81 -7.62
CA ALA A 53 -2.94 10.53 -7.50
C ALA A 53 -1.69 10.38 -8.40
N ASN A 54 -1.04 11.48 -8.79
CA ASN A 54 0.23 11.49 -9.52
C ASN A 54 1.32 12.27 -8.78
N PHE A 55 2.48 11.63 -8.60
CA PHE A 55 3.71 12.28 -8.13
C PHE A 55 4.44 12.94 -9.29
N ASN A 56 5.11 14.07 -9.04
CA ASN A 56 5.73 14.87 -10.10
C ASN A 56 7.22 15.09 -9.84
N LEU A 57 8.06 14.76 -10.83
CA LEU A 57 9.51 15.00 -10.78
C LEU A 57 9.95 15.90 -11.94
N GLY A 58 10.85 16.82 -11.64
CA GLY A 58 11.57 17.64 -12.59
C GLY A 58 12.82 16.90 -13.01
N THR A 59 12.96 16.67 -14.31
CA THR A 59 14.14 16.10 -14.95
C THR A 59 15.25 17.16 -15.07
N ASP A 60 16.49 16.72 -15.26
CA ASP A 60 17.64 17.62 -15.42
C ASP A 60 17.52 18.51 -16.67
N ASP A 61 16.72 18.10 -17.65
CA ASP A 61 16.40 18.87 -18.86
C ASP A 61 15.31 19.94 -18.63
N GLY A 62 14.88 20.15 -17.38
CA GLY A 62 13.87 21.13 -17.00
C GLY A 62 12.43 20.73 -17.34
N LYS A 63 12.21 19.50 -17.80
CA LYS A 63 10.86 18.95 -18.04
C LYS A 63 10.31 18.29 -16.79
N GLU A 64 9.01 18.41 -16.58
CA GLU A 64 8.30 17.68 -15.55
C GLU A 64 7.79 16.34 -16.09
N GLN A 65 7.84 15.33 -15.23
CA GLN A 65 7.30 14.00 -15.49
C GLN A 65 6.46 13.54 -14.31
N SER A 66 5.23 13.11 -14.62
CA SER A 66 4.28 12.60 -13.64
C SER A 66 4.30 11.07 -13.60
N TYR A 67 4.10 10.53 -12.40
CA TYR A 67 4.07 9.09 -12.11
C TYR A 67 2.85 8.78 -11.24
N PRO A 68 1.97 7.86 -11.67
CA PRO A 68 0.84 7.45 -10.83
C PRO A 68 1.33 6.91 -9.48
N GLU A 69 0.65 7.28 -8.39
CA GLU A 69 0.98 6.85 -7.03
C GLU A 69 1.06 5.33 -6.93
N SER A 70 0.13 4.63 -7.59
CA SER A 70 0.07 3.16 -7.63
C SER A 70 1.29 2.51 -8.28
N GLN A 71 2.07 3.25 -9.08
CA GLN A 71 3.29 2.78 -9.72
C GLN A 71 4.54 3.05 -8.90
N VAL A 72 4.49 3.91 -7.87
CA VAL A 72 5.66 4.25 -7.06
C VAL A 72 5.70 3.32 -5.84
N ALA A 73 6.72 2.47 -5.78
CA ALA A 73 6.93 1.59 -4.62
C ALA A 73 7.68 2.28 -3.48
N VAL A 74 8.68 3.11 -3.82
CA VAL A 74 9.53 3.80 -2.86
C VAL A 74 9.81 5.23 -3.33
N ILE A 75 9.72 6.18 -2.41
CA ILE A 75 10.34 7.49 -2.54
C ILE A 75 11.65 7.46 -1.76
N ASP A 76 12.77 7.46 -2.47
CA ASP A 76 14.11 7.35 -1.90
C ASP A 76 14.83 8.70 -1.94
N PHE A 77 15.09 9.26 -0.76
CA PHE A 77 15.83 10.50 -0.58
C PHE A 77 17.29 10.25 -0.22
N ALA A 78 17.63 9.07 0.29
CA ALA A 78 18.97 8.73 0.73
C ALA A 78 19.84 8.13 -0.39
N GLY A 79 19.21 7.47 -1.36
CA GLY A 79 19.89 6.67 -2.37
C GLY A 79 20.51 5.39 -1.77
N GLY A 80 21.18 4.61 -2.61
CA GLY A 80 21.85 3.38 -2.18
C GLY A 80 20.90 2.27 -1.73
N GLN A 81 21.46 1.26 -1.05
CA GLN A 81 20.71 0.11 -0.55
C GLN A 81 20.18 0.36 0.88
N PRO A 82 18.96 -0.08 1.21
CA PRO A 82 18.46 -0.13 2.58
C PRO A 82 19.32 -1.01 3.48
N SER A 83 19.38 -0.66 4.76
CA SER A 83 20.07 -1.51 5.74
C SER A 83 19.29 -2.81 5.98
N ALA A 84 19.97 -3.86 6.46
CA ALA A 84 19.29 -5.10 6.83
C ALA A 84 18.18 -4.88 7.88
N ASN A 85 18.43 -4.01 8.87
CA ASN A 85 17.45 -3.68 9.91
C ASN A 85 16.22 -2.96 9.33
N GLU A 86 16.44 -2.04 8.40
CA GLU A 86 15.36 -1.34 7.69
C GLU A 86 14.49 -2.33 6.90
N LEU A 87 15.13 -3.23 6.15
CA LEU A 87 14.43 -4.28 5.40
C LEU A 87 13.69 -5.25 6.31
N GLN A 88 14.20 -5.55 7.50
CA GLN A 88 13.52 -6.41 8.47
C GLN A 88 12.33 -5.72 9.14
N ALA A 89 12.46 -4.43 9.47
CA ALA A 89 11.42 -3.65 10.14
C ALA A 89 10.25 -3.29 9.20
N MET A 90 10.50 -3.24 7.89
CA MET A 90 9.49 -2.91 6.91
C MET A 90 8.31 -3.93 6.93
N PRO A 91 7.05 -3.47 7.02
CA PRO A 91 5.88 -4.35 7.11
C PRO A 91 5.60 -5.07 5.77
N GLY A 92 4.70 -6.06 5.79
CA GLY A 92 4.24 -6.74 4.57
C GLY A 92 3.24 -5.92 3.73
N SER A 93 2.62 -4.88 4.33
CA SER A 93 1.63 -4.03 3.68
C SER A 93 1.52 -2.67 4.38
N GLY A 94 0.87 -1.69 3.73
CA GLY A 94 0.73 -0.32 4.23
C GLY A 94 1.97 0.53 3.95
N HIS A 95 1.95 1.80 4.34
CA HIS A 95 3.09 2.68 4.13
C HIS A 95 4.06 2.58 5.30
N PHE A 96 5.35 2.71 5.01
CA PHE A 96 6.41 2.68 6.01
C PHE A 96 7.40 3.82 5.80
N LEU A 97 7.68 4.56 6.86
CA LEU A 97 8.58 5.70 6.86
C LEU A 97 9.88 5.31 7.57
N VAL A 98 11.01 5.67 6.96
CA VAL A 98 12.35 5.51 7.54
C VAL A 98 13.08 6.85 7.52
N LEU A 99 13.58 7.26 8.67
CA LEU A 99 14.35 8.48 8.86
C LEU A 99 15.86 8.18 8.77
N ARG A 100 16.66 9.20 8.42
CA ARG A 100 18.12 9.07 8.28
C ARG A 100 18.84 8.70 9.57
N ASN A 101 18.24 9.00 10.72
CA ASN A 101 18.74 8.57 12.03
C ASN A 101 18.46 7.08 12.34
N GLY A 102 17.86 6.34 11.39
CA GLY A 102 17.52 4.93 11.52
C GLY A 102 16.19 4.64 12.23
N GLN A 103 15.47 5.65 12.71
CA GLN A 103 14.12 5.48 13.23
C GLN A 103 13.15 5.17 12.09
N SER A 104 12.15 4.33 12.37
CA SER A 104 11.16 3.93 11.38
C SER A 104 9.78 3.75 12.00
N GLN A 105 8.73 3.97 11.22
CA GLN A 105 7.36 3.83 11.71
C GLN A 105 6.36 3.45 10.60
N ASN A 106 5.30 2.78 11.04
CA ASN A 106 4.12 2.50 10.22
C ASN A 106 3.18 3.71 10.18
N GLY A 107 2.40 3.80 9.11
CA GLY A 107 1.42 4.86 8.95
C GLY A 107 0.98 4.99 7.50
N GLN A 108 0.63 6.22 7.13
CA GLN A 108 0.14 6.56 5.81
C GLN A 108 0.85 7.82 5.34
N PHE A 109 1.56 7.70 4.22
CA PHE A 109 1.98 8.84 3.40
C PHE A 109 0.76 9.71 3.05
N VAL A 110 0.88 11.02 3.26
CA VAL A 110 -0.17 11.98 2.90
C VAL A 110 0.24 12.79 1.68
N ASN A 111 1.37 13.49 1.75
CA ASN A 111 1.90 14.28 0.62
C ASN A 111 3.33 14.75 0.90
N ILE A 112 3.94 15.45 -0.05
CA ILE A 112 5.13 16.29 0.17
C ILE A 112 4.74 17.73 -0.18
N ALA A 113 4.83 18.63 0.80
CA ALA A 113 4.52 20.05 0.66
C ALA A 113 5.78 20.88 0.47
N HIS A 114 5.66 21.94 -0.34
CA HIS A 114 6.72 22.93 -0.62
C HIS A 114 8.05 22.32 -1.11
N GLY A 115 7.99 21.10 -1.69
CA GLY A 115 9.16 20.38 -2.18
C GLY A 115 10.15 19.90 -1.10
N ASN A 116 9.88 20.13 0.19
CA ASN A 116 10.86 19.87 1.27
C ASN A 116 10.24 19.31 2.56
N THR A 117 8.92 19.20 2.66
CA THR A 117 8.23 18.76 3.88
C THR A 117 7.36 17.55 3.60
N LEU A 118 7.73 16.39 4.14
CA LEU A 118 6.91 15.18 4.10
C LEU A 118 5.76 15.29 5.10
N LEU A 119 4.54 15.11 4.63
CA LEU A 119 3.34 14.97 5.43
C LEU A 119 3.03 13.48 5.64
N TRP A 120 2.93 13.08 6.90
CA TRP A 120 2.73 11.71 7.31
C TRP A 120 1.55 11.62 8.27
N LYS A 121 0.79 10.54 8.23
CA LYS A 121 -0.23 10.22 9.23
C LYS A 121 0.19 8.94 9.94
N ASN A 122 0.45 9.02 11.24
CA ASN A 122 0.90 7.86 12.00
C ASN A 122 -0.24 6.84 12.24
N ALA A 123 0.08 5.71 12.87
CA ALA A 123 -0.89 4.65 13.16
C ALA A 123 -2.07 5.09 14.06
N SER A 124 -1.90 6.13 14.90
CA SER A 124 -3.00 6.70 15.69
C SER A 124 -3.85 7.72 14.92
N GLY A 125 -3.49 8.00 13.66
CA GLY A 125 -4.20 8.92 12.78
C GLY A 125 -3.81 10.39 12.94
N GLU A 126 -2.78 10.68 13.72
CA GLU A 126 -2.25 12.04 13.90
C GLU A 126 -1.34 12.41 12.72
N GLN A 127 -1.51 13.63 12.20
CA GLN A 127 -0.68 14.15 11.13
C GLN A 127 0.63 14.72 11.70
N GLN A 128 1.73 14.25 11.15
CA GLN A 128 3.10 14.62 11.47
C GLN A 128 3.78 15.19 10.23
N GLN A 129 4.78 16.04 10.46
CA GLN A 129 5.57 16.66 9.41
C GLN A 129 7.04 16.36 9.63
N TYR A 130 7.73 16.00 8.55
CA TYR A 130 9.17 15.72 8.55
C TYR A 130 9.84 16.56 7.49
N ALA A 131 10.98 17.16 7.80
CA ALA A 131 11.84 17.70 6.75
C ALA A 131 12.31 16.54 5.86
N VAL A 132 12.21 16.68 4.54
CA VAL A 132 12.65 15.66 3.57
C VAL A 132 14.13 15.32 3.77
N THR A 133 14.94 16.28 4.21
CA THR A 133 16.34 16.07 4.57
C THR A 133 16.54 15.08 5.72
N ASP A 134 15.58 14.95 6.64
CA ASP A 134 15.61 13.97 7.74
C ASP A 134 15.05 12.61 7.34
N VAL A 135 14.34 12.53 6.21
CA VAL A 135 13.76 11.29 5.69
C VAL A 135 14.80 10.54 4.87
N ALA A 136 14.94 9.25 5.14
CA ALA A 136 15.73 8.37 4.28
C ALA A 136 14.87 7.84 3.13
N ARG A 137 13.78 7.15 3.45
CA ARG A 137 12.88 6.53 2.46
C ARG A 137 11.44 6.50 2.95
N VAL A 138 10.52 6.57 1.99
CA VAL A 138 9.12 6.26 2.19
C VAL A 138 8.77 5.07 1.30
N TYR A 139 8.30 4.00 1.92
CA TYR A 139 7.82 2.81 1.24
C TYR A 139 6.31 2.91 1.09
N LEU A 140 5.84 3.13 -0.13
CA LEU A 140 4.41 3.16 -0.47
C LEU A 140 3.91 1.75 -0.79
N ASN A 141 4.79 0.93 -1.37
CA ASN A 141 4.57 -0.50 -1.57
C ASN A 141 5.78 -1.30 -1.04
N PRO A 142 5.76 -1.68 0.25
CA PRO A 142 6.82 -2.48 0.87
C PRO A 142 7.19 -3.76 0.13
N GLN A 143 6.22 -4.46 -0.46
CA GLN A 143 6.48 -5.72 -1.14
C GLN A 143 7.26 -5.51 -2.44
N SER A 144 6.82 -4.56 -3.27
CA SER A 144 7.55 -4.17 -4.48
C SER A 144 8.93 -3.63 -4.16
N ALA A 145 9.07 -2.90 -3.04
CA ALA A 145 10.36 -2.41 -2.58
C ALA A 145 11.35 -3.53 -2.25
N ARG A 146 10.89 -4.62 -1.61
CA ARG A 146 11.76 -5.79 -1.33
C ARG A 146 12.34 -6.38 -2.61
N VAL A 147 11.49 -6.53 -3.62
CA VAL A 147 11.90 -7.03 -4.94
C VAL A 147 12.88 -6.05 -5.60
N ALA A 148 12.56 -4.75 -5.60
CA ALA A 148 13.39 -3.73 -6.23
C ALA A 148 14.77 -3.53 -5.57
N PHE A 149 14.91 -3.87 -4.30
CA PHE A 149 16.18 -3.86 -3.58
C PHE A 149 16.87 -5.23 -3.54
N ASN A 150 16.32 -6.25 -4.19
CA ASN A 150 16.78 -7.63 -4.08
C ASN A 150 16.98 -8.06 -2.61
N ALA A 151 16.14 -7.50 -1.74
CA ALA A 151 16.17 -7.80 -0.32
C ALA A 151 15.49 -9.15 -0.12
N PRO A 152 16.07 -10.07 0.68
CA PRO A 152 15.30 -11.21 1.14
C PRO A 152 14.02 -10.66 1.78
N ALA A 153 12.86 -11.18 1.35
CA ALA A 153 11.64 -10.97 2.10
C ALA A 153 11.96 -11.30 3.55
N SER A 154 11.55 -10.44 4.50
CA SER A 154 11.86 -10.63 5.93
C SER A 154 11.68 -12.09 6.25
N THR A 155 12.81 -12.80 6.41
CA THR A 155 12.81 -14.23 6.57
C THR A 155 12.30 -14.48 7.98
N ALA A 156 10.98 -14.64 8.11
CA ALA A 156 10.52 -15.73 8.94
C ALA A 156 11.18 -16.98 8.35
N VAL A 157 12.18 -17.51 9.06
CA VAL A 157 12.93 -18.70 8.67
C VAL A 157 11.94 -19.83 8.35
N GLY A 158 12.07 -20.42 7.15
CA GLY A 158 11.21 -21.50 6.72
C GLY A 158 11.56 -22.05 5.33
N THR A 159 12.60 -22.86 5.30
CA THR A 159 12.79 -24.09 4.51
C THR A 159 11.59 -24.51 3.62
N SER A 160 11.88 -24.75 2.33
CA SER A 160 11.08 -25.50 1.34
C SER A 160 9.62 -25.83 1.69
N GLY A 161 8.68 -25.23 0.95
CA GLY A 161 7.34 -25.79 0.74
C GLY A 161 6.28 -25.52 1.82
N THR A 162 6.39 -24.47 2.64
CA THR A 162 5.39 -24.17 3.68
C THR A 162 4.93 -22.72 3.60
N ALA A 163 3.62 -22.53 3.42
CA ALA A 163 2.96 -21.23 3.39
C ALA A 163 3.35 -20.36 4.60
N VAL A 164 3.49 -19.05 4.37
CA VAL A 164 3.60 -18.05 5.45
C VAL A 164 2.46 -18.31 6.44
N PRO A 165 2.74 -18.53 7.73
CA PRO A 165 1.67 -18.69 8.70
C PRO A 165 0.92 -17.37 8.78
N LEU A 166 -0.29 -17.40 8.24
CA LEU A 166 -1.31 -16.40 8.38
C LEU A 166 -1.52 -16.14 9.89
N ASN A 167 -1.86 -14.92 10.30
CA ASN A 167 -2.31 -14.74 11.69
C ASN A 167 -3.45 -15.75 11.96
N PRO A 168 -3.62 -16.29 13.17
CA PRO A 168 -4.70 -17.24 13.44
C PRO A 168 -6.05 -16.70 12.94
N GLY A 169 -6.62 -17.34 11.90
CA GLY A 169 -7.88 -16.93 11.27
C GLY A 169 -7.76 -16.10 9.98
N GLU A 170 -6.56 -15.77 9.53
CA GLU A 170 -6.32 -15.23 8.18
C GLU A 170 -6.22 -16.37 7.14
N ILE A 171 -6.66 -16.07 5.92
CA ILE A 171 -6.74 -16.99 4.77
C ILE A 171 -5.89 -16.42 3.65
N ARG A 172 -5.02 -17.25 3.05
CA ARG A 172 -4.24 -16.89 1.86
C ARG A 172 -5.09 -17.14 0.62
N VAL A 173 -5.21 -16.15 -0.26
CA VAL A 173 -5.91 -16.25 -1.54
C VAL A 173 -4.90 -16.05 -2.66
N ASP A 174 -4.44 -17.16 -3.25
CA ASP A 174 -3.47 -17.13 -4.35
C ASP A 174 -4.12 -16.66 -5.66
N ALA A 175 -3.44 -15.78 -6.38
CA ALA A 175 -3.98 -15.13 -7.58
C ALA A 175 -4.15 -16.07 -8.78
N ASN A 176 -3.39 -17.18 -8.80
CA ASN A 176 -3.44 -18.20 -9.84
C ASN A 176 -4.42 -19.33 -9.53
N GLN A 177 -5.26 -19.16 -8.51
CA GLN A 177 -6.30 -20.11 -8.14
C GLN A 177 -7.68 -19.47 -8.31
N ALA A 178 -8.61 -20.19 -8.93
CA ALA A 178 -9.95 -19.66 -9.16
C ALA A 178 -10.70 -19.38 -7.85
N TRP A 179 -10.62 -20.30 -6.88
CA TRP A 179 -11.32 -20.17 -5.60
C TRP A 179 -10.55 -20.84 -4.46
N THR A 180 -10.38 -20.12 -3.36
CA THR A 180 -9.86 -20.59 -2.08
C THR A 180 -11.02 -20.85 -1.12
N ASP A 181 -11.10 -22.05 -0.54
CA ASP A 181 -12.06 -22.35 0.53
C ASP A 181 -11.62 -21.73 1.87
N THR A 182 -12.51 -20.96 2.49
CA THR A 182 -12.23 -20.27 3.75
C THR A 182 -12.39 -21.15 4.99
N GLY A 183 -13.03 -22.32 4.87
CA GLY A 183 -13.48 -23.09 6.02
C GLY A 183 -14.78 -22.58 6.66
N VAL A 184 -15.25 -21.38 6.28
CA VAL A 184 -16.41 -20.71 6.89
C VAL A 184 -17.70 -21.12 6.17
N THR A 185 -18.66 -21.64 6.94
CA THR A 185 -20.04 -21.85 6.47
C THR A 185 -20.92 -20.69 6.91
N VAL A 186 -21.62 -20.10 5.95
CA VAL A 186 -22.55 -18.99 6.16
C VAL A 186 -23.98 -19.41 5.87
N LYS A 187 -24.92 -18.66 6.43
CA LYS A 187 -26.34 -18.66 6.10
C LYS A 187 -26.71 -17.34 5.44
N LYS A 188 -27.72 -17.37 4.59
CA LYS A 188 -28.32 -16.18 4.00
C LYS A 188 -28.72 -15.22 5.11
N GLY A 189 -28.30 -13.96 4.98
CA GLY A 189 -28.56 -12.92 5.97
C GLY A 189 -27.44 -12.74 7.01
N ASP A 190 -26.49 -13.67 7.12
CA ASP A 190 -25.31 -13.48 7.98
C ASP A 190 -24.55 -12.21 7.56
N ARG A 191 -23.98 -11.49 8.52
CA ARG A 191 -23.10 -10.35 8.27
C ARG A 191 -21.64 -10.78 8.44
N VAL A 192 -20.84 -10.66 7.39
CA VAL A 192 -19.43 -11.09 7.40
C VAL A 192 -18.54 -9.92 7.03
N ALA A 193 -17.60 -9.58 7.92
CA ALA A 193 -16.58 -8.58 7.68
C ALA A 193 -15.30 -9.24 7.14
N PHE A 194 -14.67 -8.56 6.20
CA PHE A 194 -13.41 -8.96 5.59
C PHE A 194 -12.34 -7.91 5.90
N ARG A 195 -11.12 -8.36 6.17
CA ARG A 195 -9.94 -7.50 6.11
C ARG A 195 -8.93 -8.13 5.20
N ALA A 196 -8.69 -7.48 4.07
CA ALA A 196 -7.79 -7.95 3.05
C ALA A 196 -6.55 -7.06 2.98
N SER A 197 -5.40 -7.70 2.78
CA SER A 197 -4.13 -7.05 2.45
C SER A 197 -3.39 -7.89 1.42
N GLY A 198 -2.28 -7.36 0.92
CA GLY A 198 -1.48 -8.01 -0.12
C GLY A 198 -1.73 -7.42 -1.50
N GLN A 199 -1.09 -8.03 -2.49
CA GLN A 199 -1.11 -7.59 -3.87
C GLN A 199 -0.97 -8.81 -4.77
N VAL A 200 -1.65 -8.75 -5.90
CA VAL A 200 -1.57 -9.74 -6.96
C VAL A 200 -1.02 -9.10 -8.22
N SER A 201 -0.45 -9.90 -9.10
CA SER A 201 -0.19 -9.56 -10.48
C SER A 201 -1.19 -10.33 -11.34
N TYR A 202 -1.89 -9.60 -12.23
CA TYR A 202 -2.94 -10.13 -13.11
C TYR A 202 -2.44 -10.33 -14.56
N GLY A 203 -1.12 -10.47 -14.71
CA GLY A 203 -0.47 -10.64 -16.00
C GLY A 203 1.01 -10.27 -15.95
N GLN A 204 1.75 -10.62 -17.00
CA GLN A 204 3.21 -10.57 -16.99
C GLN A 204 3.82 -9.19 -17.28
N SER A 205 3.02 -8.21 -17.71
CA SER A 205 3.55 -6.89 -18.06
C SER A 205 3.72 -6.00 -16.83
N PRO A 206 4.75 -5.12 -16.82
CA PRO A 206 4.95 -4.15 -15.75
C PRO A 206 3.69 -3.31 -15.47
N GLY A 207 3.35 -3.14 -14.20
CA GLY A 207 2.17 -2.37 -13.77
C GLY A 207 0.85 -3.14 -13.79
N MET A 208 0.83 -4.40 -14.24
CA MET A 208 -0.32 -5.31 -14.11
C MET A 208 -0.42 -5.89 -12.70
N THR A 209 -0.51 -5.00 -11.71
CA THR A 209 -0.63 -5.35 -10.29
C THR A 209 -1.89 -4.75 -9.69
N ALA A 210 -2.50 -5.45 -8.74
CA ALA A 210 -3.74 -5.04 -8.09
C ALA A 210 -3.69 -5.26 -6.58
N GLY A 211 -4.13 -4.26 -5.81
CA GLY A 211 -4.52 -4.45 -4.42
C GLY A 211 -5.91 -5.10 -4.32
N PRO A 212 -6.46 -5.29 -3.11
CA PRO A 212 -7.78 -5.90 -2.95
C PRO A 212 -8.91 -5.20 -3.72
N ASP A 213 -8.82 -3.88 -3.94
CA ASP A 213 -9.80 -3.12 -4.74
C ASP A 213 -9.65 -3.29 -6.26
N GLY A 214 -8.67 -4.06 -6.71
CA GLY A 214 -8.33 -4.22 -8.13
C GLY A 214 -7.42 -3.11 -8.65
N ASN A 215 -7.11 -3.15 -9.94
CA ASN A 215 -6.29 -2.12 -10.60
C ASN A 215 -7.14 -1.14 -11.42
N GLY A 216 -7.39 0.05 -10.86
CA GLY A 216 -8.02 1.17 -11.57
C GLY A 216 -9.48 0.93 -11.98
N GLU A 217 -9.89 1.47 -13.13
CA GLU A 217 -11.27 1.32 -13.66
C GLU A 217 -11.44 0.15 -14.64
N LEU A 218 -10.42 -0.69 -14.82
CA LEU A 218 -10.43 -1.77 -15.81
C LEU A 218 -11.42 -2.88 -15.42
N LYS A 219 -12.62 -2.81 -15.99
CA LYS A 219 -13.75 -3.71 -15.75
C LYS A 219 -14.17 -4.36 -17.06
N GLN A 220 -14.49 -5.65 -17.05
CA GLN A 220 -14.93 -6.38 -18.25
C GLN A 220 -16.15 -7.27 -17.96
N PRO A 221 -17.11 -7.39 -18.89
CA PRO A 221 -18.25 -8.30 -18.76
C PRO A 221 -17.88 -9.78 -18.60
N SER A 222 -16.69 -10.16 -19.07
CA SER A 222 -16.14 -11.53 -18.98
C SER A 222 -15.54 -11.87 -17.63
N TYR A 223 -15.28 -10.88 -16.76
CA TYR A 223 -14.74 -11.14 -15.43
C TYR A 223 -15.78 -11.80 -14.52
N PRO A 224 -15.35 -12.60 -13.52
CA PRO A 224 -16.27 -13.23 -12.57
C PRO A 224 -17.24 -12.23 -11.93
N VAL A 225 -16.75 -11.03 -11.58
CA VAL A 225 -17.56 -9.90 -11.09
C VAL A 225 -17.35 -8.70 -12.01
N PRO A 226 -18.25 -8.45 -12.98
CA PRO A 226 -18.06 -7.40 -13.99
C PRO A 226 -17.94 -5.97 -13.47
N VAL A 227 -18.48 -5.69 -12.27
CA VAL A 227 -18.43 -4.37 -11.65
C VAL A 227 -17.16 -4.10 -10.85
N MET A 228 -16.38 -5.15 -10.58
CA MET A 228 -15.10 -5.08 -9.87
C MET A 228 -13.97 -4.89 -10.88
N PRO A 229 -12.96 -4.04 -10.61
CA PRO A 229 -11.77 -3.97 -11.45
C PRO A 229 -10.99 -5.30 -11.45
N VAL A 230 -10.15 -5.48 -12.48
CA VAL A 230 -9.27 -6.65 -12.60
C VAL A 230 -8.37 -6.81 -11.38
N GLY A 231 -8.10 -8.05 -10.98
CA GLY A 231 -7.24 -8.37 -9.84
C GLY A 231 -7.87 -8.10 -8.47
N GLY A 232 -9.10 -7.58 -8.42
CA GLY A 232 -9.80 -7.28 -7.17
C GLY A 232 -10.23 -8.53 -6.40
N LEU A 233 -10.28 -8.45 -5.07
CA LEU A 233 -10.75 -9.53 -4.21
C LEU A 233 -12.27 -9.70 -4.31
N ILE A 234 -12.70 -10.93 -4.60
CA ILE A 234 -14.10 -11.34 -4.75
C ILE A 234 -14.41 -12.55 -3.88
N ALA A 235 -15.70 -12.80 -3.67
CA ALA A 235 -16.18 -14.00 -2.98
C ALA A 235 -17.40 -14.62 -3.65
N LYS A 236 -17.66 -15.89 -3.31
CA LYS A 236 -18.93 -16.57 -3.61
C LYS A 236 -19.34 -17.47 -2.45
N VAL A 237 -20.62 -17.84 -2.40
CA VAL A 237 -21.14 -18.82 -1.45
C VAL A 237 -21.57 -20.07 -2.20
N GLY A 238 -20.87 -21.19 -2.00
CA GLY A 238 -21.10 -22.42 -2.74
C GLY A 238 -21.00 -22.21 -4.27
N ASN A 239 -22.12 -22.44 -4.96
CA ASN A 239 -22.23 -22.31 -6.42
C ASN A 239 -23.02 -21.06 -6.87
N THR A 240 -23.21 -20.07 -5.99
CA THR A 240 -23.89 -18.82 -6.38
C THR A 240 -22.99 -17.93 -7.24
N ALA A 241 -23.60 -16.91 -7.84
CA ALA A 241 -22.86 -15.82 -8.46
C ALA A 241 -21.88 -15.18 -7.44
N PRO A 242 -20.66 -14.82 -7.89
CA PRO A 242 -19.69 -14.13 -7.06
C PRO A 242 -20.05 -12.64 -6.87
N PHE A 243 -19.47 -12.02 -5.85
CA PHE A 243 -19.68 -10.63 -5.48
C PHE A 243 -18.36 -9.95 -5.04
N PRO A 244 -18.25 -8.62 -5.15
CA PRO A 244 -17.02 -7.90 -4.80
C PRO A 244 -16.85 -7.80 -3.28
N ILE A 245 -15.59 -7.88 -2.82
CA ILE A 245 -15.20 -7.55 -1.45
C ILE A 245 -14.35 -6.28 -1.43
N GLY A 246 -13.24 -6.25 -2.18
CA GLY A 246 -12.30 -5.14 -2.11
C GLY A 246 -11.55 -5.05 -0.79
N SER A 247 -11.11 -3.84 -0.44
CA SER A 247 -10.58 -3.48 0.87
C SER A 247 -11.69 -3.11 1.88
N ASN A 248 -12.97 -3.27 1.51
CA ASN A 248 -14.12 -2.88 2.34
C ASN A 248 -14.09 -3.58 3.70
N THR A 249 -14.08 -2.78 4.76
CA THR A 249 -14.10 -3.28 6.15
C THR A 249 -15.52 -3.41 6.73
N GLN A 250 -16.55 -2.93 6.03
CA GLN A 250 -17.94 -3.05 6.48
C GLN A 250 -18.47 -4.47 6.26
N PRO A 251 -19.26 -5.03 7.19
CA PRO A 251 -19.84 -6.35 7.02
C PRO A 251 -20.77 -6.44 5.81
N ILE A 252 -20.57 -7.46 4.99
CA ILE A 252 -21.41 -7.78 3.83
C ILE A 252 -22.48 -8.80 4.25
N VAL A 253 -23.72 -8.61 3.80
CA VAL A 253 -24.82 -9.56 4.04
C VAL A 253 -24.69 -10.73 3.06
N MET A 254 -24.60 -11.94 3.58
CA MET A 254 -24.40 -13.14 2.78
C MET A 254 -25.66 -13.48 1.96
N PRO A 255 -25.53 -13.71 0.64
CA PRO A 255 -26.68 -13.85 -0.25
C PRO A 255 -27.35 -15.23 -0.18
N ALA A 256 -26.66 -16.23 0.34
CA ALA A 256 -27.08 -17.63 0.34
C ALA A 256 -26.48 -18.42 1.51
N ASP A 257 -26.96 -19.65 1.67
CA ASP A 257 -26.40 -20.65 2.56
C ASP A 257 -25.27 -21.40 1.85
N GLY A 258 -24.17 -21.68 2.55
CA GLY A 258 -23.11 -22.55 2.03
C GLY A 258 -21.70 -22.16 2.46
N ARG A 259 -20.72 -22.74 1.77
CA ARG A 259 -19.29 -22.48 2.01
C ARG A 259 -18.86 -21.19 1.34
N LEU A 260 -18.25 -20.31 2.12
CA LEU A 260 -17.67 -19.07 1.63
C LEU A 260 -16.33 -19.36 0.96
N MET A 261 -16.17 -18.92 -0.28
CA MET A 261 -14.94 -19.03 -1.06
C MET A 261 -14.46 -17.65 -1.49
N LEU A 262 -13.14 -17.45 -1.55
CA LEU A 262 -12.48 -16.21 -1.97
C LEU A 262 -11.73 -16.41 -3.28
N GLY A 263 -11.61 -15.37 -4.09
CA GLY A 263 -10.88 -15.43 -5.36
C GLY A 263 -10.43 -14.05 -5.83
N VAL A 264 -9.72 -14.04 -6.96
CA VAL A 264 -9.27 -12.83 -7.65
C VAL A 264 -10.15 -12.60 -8.88
N ASN A 265 -10.53 -11.35 -9.11
CA ASN A 265 -11.38 -10.97 -10.23
C ASN A 265 -10.59 -10.91 -11.53
N ASP A 266 -10.44 -12.07 -12.15
CA ASP A 266 -9.76 -12.23 -13.43
C ASP A 266 -10.30 -13.48 -14.15
N ASN A 267 -10.25 -13.48 -15.48
CA ASN A 267 -10.69 -14.60 -16.31
C ASN A 267 -9.52 -15.40 -16.91
N GLU A 268 -8.29 -14.88 -16.85
CA GLU A 268 -7.06 -15.62 -17.08
C GLU A 268 -6.29 -15.68 -15.78
N LEU A 269 -5.99 -16.88 -15.28
CA LEU A 269 -5.32 -17.06 -13.99
C LEU A 269 -3.93 -17.68 -14.17
N GLY A 270 -3.62 -18.19 -15.36
CA GLY A 270 -2.37 -18.88 -15.64
C GLY A 270 -1.15 -17.96 -15.63
N ASP A 271 -1.35 -16.66 -15.88
CA ASP A 271 -0.32 -15.62 -15.82
C ASP A 271 -0.35 -14.81 -14.51
N ASN A 272 -1.22 -15.19 -13.58
CA ASN A 272 -1.35 -14.50 -12.31
C ASN A 272 -0.32 -14.98 -11.28
N SER A 273 0.10 -14.06 -10.42
CA SER A 273 0.99 -14.38 -9.31
C SER A 273 0.75 -13.47 -8.10
N GLY A 274 1.38 -13.78 -6.98
CA GLY A 274 1.09 -13.11 -5.71
C GLY A 274 -0.18 -13.63 -5.06
N TYR A 275 -0.60 -12.95 -3.99
CA TYR A 275 -1.71 -13.40 -3.14
C TYR A 275 -2.25 -12.26 -2.29
N PHE A 276 -3.49 -12.43 -1.85
CA PHE A 276 -4.05 -11.67 -0.74
C PHE A 276 -4.00 -12.48 0.56
N THR A 277 -3.93 -11.77 1.68
CA THR A 277 -4.21 -12.30 3.01
C THR A 277 -5.52 -11.71 3.49
N VAL A 278 -6.46 -12.57 3.89
CA VAL A 278 -7.84 -12.17 4.20
C VAL A 278 -8.27 -12.73 5.55
N ALA A 279 -8.55 -11.87 6.52
CA ALA A 279 -9.25 -12.25 7.74
C ALA A 279 -10.77 -12.22 7.53
N VAL A 280 -11.46 -13.29 7.92
CA VAL A 280 -12.92 -13.43 7.76
C VAL A 280 -13.57 -13.48 9.14
N ASN A 281 -14.44 -12.51 9.42
CA ASN A 281 -15.15 -12.40 10.70
C ASN A 281 -16.66 -12.39 10.49
N LYS A 282 -17.31 -13.51 10.79
CA LYS A 282 -18.78 -13.58 10.85
C LYS A 282 -19.26 -12.90 12.14
N GLN A 283 -20.06 -11.84 12.00
CA GLN A 283 -20.70 -11.19 13.13
C GLN A 283 -21.85 -12.07 13.63
N ARG A 284 -21.97 -12.16 14.96
CA ARG A 284 -23.06 -12.90 15.63
C ARG A 284 -24.34 -12.08 15.63
#